data_AF-A0A529QIA4-F1
#
_entry.id   AF-A0A529QIA4-F1
#
_cell.length_a   1.000
_cell.length_b   1.000
_cell.length_c   1.000
_cell.angle_alpha   90.00
_cell.angle_beta   90.00
_cell.angle_gamma   90.00
#
_symmetry.space_group_name_H-M   'P 1'
#
loop_
_entity.id
_entity.type
_entity.pdbx_description
1 polymer ?
#
loop_
_entity_poly.entity_id
_entity_poly.type
_entity_poly.pdbx_seq_one_letter_code
_entity_poly.pdbx_strand_id
1 'polypeptide(L)'
;MMVARLEVGDNLRKAATYVYTSTAFPMLTGTLVTVAGFIPIGLNSSAAGEYTFTLFVVIAVSLLVSWIVAVLFAPLLGVTILPATMKEKHHDQPGRFTSLFRRVLVFSVRRHWLTIIVTVLLFAASVAGFGLVQQQFFPPSDRPELIVDWNLPQNSSITETRDQMERFEQRALAGNPDIDHFSSYIGEGAVRFVLAYD
;
A
#
# COMPACT_ATOMS: atom_id res chain seq x y z
N MET A 1 -26.69 -8.83 -0.12
CA MET A 1 -26.62 -8.55 -1.57
C MET A 1 -28.03 -8.37 -2.11
N MET A 2 -28.24 -7.42 -3.03
CA MET A 2 -29.56 -7.13 -3.62
C MET A 2 -30.13 -8.34 -4.37
N VAL A 3 -29.28 -9.06 -5.10
CA VAL A 3 -29.59 -10.31 -5.81
C VAL A 3 -30.19 -11.36 -4.86
N ALA A 4 -29.54 -11.65 -3.73
CA ALA A 4 -30.05 -12.62 -2.75
C ALA A 4 -31.43 -12.24 -2.17
N ARG A 5 -31.75 -10.94 -2.07
CA ARG A 5 -33.10 -10.49 -1.64
C ARG A 5 -34.13 -10.63 -2.76
N LEU A 6 -33.73 -10.34 -4.00
CA LEU A 6 -34.57 -10.55 -5.19
C LEU A 6 -34.89 -12.05 -5.40
N GLU A 7 -33.92 -12.94 -5.15
CA GLU A 7 -34.09 -14.40 -5.20
C GLU A 7 -35.03 -14.94 -4.10
N VAL A 8 -35.05 -14.26 -2.94
CA VAL A 8 -36.01 -14.55 -1.85
C VAL A 8 -37.43 -14.01 -2.16
N GLY A 9 -37.58 -13.23 -3.24
CA GLY A 9 -38.87 -12.73 -3.73
C GLY A 9 -39.23 -11.32 -3.27
N ASP A 10 -38.30 -10.56 -2.68
CA ASP A 10 -38.55 -9.15 -2.37
C ASP A 10 -38.64 -8.31 -3.65
N ASN A 11 -39.53 -7.30 -3.67
CA ASN A 11 -39.60 -6.32 -4.76
C ASN A 11 -38.30 -5.48 -4.81
N LEU A 12 -37.90 -5.05 -6.01
CA LEU A 12 -36.68 -4.33 -6.32
C LEU A 12 -36.41 -3.11 -5.42
N ARG A 13 -37.45 -2.32 -5.12
CA ARG A 13 -37.35 -1.19 -4.17
C ARG A 13 -37.01 -1.65 -2.76
N LYS A 14 -37.67 -2.71 -2.27
CA LYS A 14 -37.45 -3.27 -0.93
C LYS A 14 -36.08 -3.91 -0.81
N ALA A 15 -35.62 -4.61 -1.86
CA ALA A 15 -34.29 -5.16 -1.94
C ALA A 15 -33.20 -4.06 -1.91
N ALA A 16 -33.39 -2.96 -2.65
CA ALA A 16 -32.47 -1.83 -2.67
C ALA A 16 -32.42 -1.10 -1.30
N THR A 17 -33.57 -0.81 -0.68
CA THR A 17 -33.62 -0.19 0.65
C THR A 17 -32.98 -1.08 1.71
N TYR A 18 -33.19 -2.40 1.67
CA TYR A 18 -32.59 -3.34 2.62
C TYR A 18 -31.07 -3.37 2.54
N VAL A 19 -30.50 -3.33 1.32
CA VAL A 19 -29.05 -3.31 1.13
C VAL A 19 -28.44 -2.05 1.74
N TYR A 20 -29.07 -0.89 1.54
CA TYR A 20 -28.64 0.36 2.15
C TYR A 20 -28.67 0.26 3.68
N THR A 21 -29.82 -0.07 4.27
CA THR A 21 -29.97 -0.07 5.74
C THR A 21 -29.13 -1.10 6.46
N SER A 22 -28.89 -2.26 5.83
CA SER A 22 -28.16 -3.37 6.47
C SER A 22 -26.65 -3.32 6.26
N THR A 23 -26.17 -2.70 5.17
CA THR A 23 -24.76 -2.79 4.77
C THR A 23 -24.03 -1.45 4.85
N ALA A 24 -24.72 -0.30 4.77
CA ALA A 24 -24.06 1.00 4.74
C ALA A 24 -23.26 1.30 6.03
N PHE A 25 -23.82 1.03 7.21
CA PHE A 25 -23.14 1.24 8.49
C PHE A 25 -21.96 0.28 8.73
N PRO A 26 -22.09 -1.05 8.51
CA PRO A 26 -20.94 -1.96 8.56
C PRO A 26 -19.82 -1.59 7.60
N MET A 27 -20.16 -1.13 6.38
CA MET A 27 -19.14 -0.67 5.43
C MET A 27 -18.45 0.61 5.89
N LEU A 28 -19.19 1.56 6.47
CA LEU A 28 -18.61 2.82 6.99
C LEU A 28 -17.66 2.55 8.15
N THR A 29 -18.07 1.70 9.10
CA THR A 29 -17.23 1.36 10.24
C THR A 29 -15.97 0.64 9.80
N GLY A 30 -16.06 -0.28 8.84
CA GLY A 30 -14.89 -0.95 8.25
C GLY A 30 -13.93 0.02 7.54
N THR A 31 -14.45 1.00 6.78
CA THR A 31 -13.60 2.00 6.11
C THR A 31 -12.94 2.93 7.11
N LEU A 32 -13.67 3.39 8.14
CA LEU A 32 -13.09 4.22 9.20
C LEU A 32 -12.02 3.48 10.01
N VAL A 33 -12.22 2.20 10.34
CA VAL A 33 -11.20 1.37 11.00
C VAL A 33 -9.95 1.26 10.14
N THR A 34 -10.13 1.06 8.83
CA THR A 34 -9.01 1.01 7.88
C THR A 34 -8.24 2.33 7.88
N VAL A 35 -8.94 3.46 7.74
CA VAL A 35 -8.32 4.80 7.80
C VAL A 35 -7.61 5.04 9.13
N ALA A 36 -8.23 4.63 10.24
CA ALA A 36 -7.64 4.75 11.59
C ALA A 36 -6.34 3.97 11.72
N GLY A 37 -6.23 2.80 11.08
CA GLY A 37 -5.00 2.01 11.04
C GLY A 37 -3.83 2.72 10.32
N PHE A 38 -4.13 3.66 9.41
CA PHE A 38 -3.10 4.45 8.72
C PHE A 38 -2.78 5.80 9.39
N ILE A 39 -3.53 6.23 10.42
CA ILE A 39 -3.28 7.49 11.14
C ILE A 39 -1.84 7.61 11.67
N PRO A 40 -1.21 6.57 12.27
CA PRO A 40 0.15 6.69 12.80
C PRO A 40 1.18 7.11 11.74
N ILE A 41 0.96 6.75 10.48
CA ILE A 41 1.84 7.11 9.37
C ILE A 41 1.73 8.61 9.06
N GLY A 42 0.50 9.14 9.03
CA GLY A 42 0.26 10.56 8.75
C GLY A 42 0.70 11.52 9.85
N LEU A 43 0.86 11.03 11.09
CA LEU A 43 1.33 11.84 12.24
C LEU A 43 2.85 11.81 12.43
N ASN A 44 3.59 11.09 11.58
CA ASN A 44 5.04 10.99 11.66
C ASN A 44 5.70 12.28 11.13
N SER A 45 6.44 12.98 11.98
CA SER A 45 7.14 14.24 11.64
C SER A 45 8.58 14.07 11.15
N SER A 46 9.02 12.84 10.87
CA SER A 46 10.34 12.57 10.30
C SER A 46 10.41 12.82 8.78
N ALA A 47 11.61 12.85 8.20
CA ALA A 47 11.80 12.92 6.74
C ALA A 47 11.10 11.76 5.99
N ALA A 48 11.02 10.56 6.60
CA ALA A 48 10.22 9.45 6.06
C ALA A 48 8.71 9.73 6.12
N GLY A 49 8.25 10.52 7.10
CA GLY A 49 6.88 11.02 7.20
C GLY A 49 6.47 11.84 5.98
N GLU A 50 7.37 12.69 5.46
CA GLU A 50 7.09 13.51 4.27
C GLU A 50 6.77 12.66 3.03
N TYR A 51 7.48 11.55 2.83
CA TYR A 51 7.18 10.60 1.75
C TYR A 51 5.85 9.86 1.93
N THR A 52 5.53 9.49 3.16
CA THR A 52 4.37 8.65 3.46
C THR A 52 3.08 9.44 3.70
N PHE A 53 3.18 10.74 3.94
CA PHE A 53 2.03 11.63 4.19
C PHE A 53 1.08 11.68 2.98
N THR A 54 1.62 11.84 1.76
CA THR A 54 0.80 11.85 0.54
C THR A 54 0.05 10.53 0.38
N LEU A 55 0.68 9.39 0.69
CA LEU A 55 0.03 8.08 0.66
C LEU A 55 -1.13 8.02 1.64
N PHE A 56 -0.95 8.49 2.88
CA PHE A 56 -2.01 8.53 3.89
C PHE A 56 -3.21 9.35 3.40
N VAL A 57 -2.98 10.58 2.92
CA VAL A 57 -4.05 11.47 2.45
C VAL A 57 -4.80 10.85 1.28
N VAL A 58 -4.09 10.30 0.29
CA VAL A 58 -4.70 9.65 -0.87
C VAL A 58 -5.55 8.47 -0.46
N ILE A 59 -5.07 7.58 0.41
CA ILE A 59 -5.83 6.41 0.86
C ILE A 59 -7.06 6.85 1.68
N ALA A 60 -6.90 7.77 2.61
CA ALA A 60 -7.98 8.23 3.48
C ALA A 60 -9.11 8.87 2.67
N VAL A 61 -8.79 9.81 1.78
CA VAL A 61 -9.77 10.47 0.92
C VAL A 61 -10.39 9.47 -0.04
N SER A 62 -9.60 8.60 -0.68
CA SER A 62 -10.11 7.61 -1.63
C SER A 62 -11.07 6.62 -0.99
N LEU A 63 -10.78 6.14 0.23
CA LEU A 63 -11.67 5.21 0.95
C LEU A 63 -12.98 5.87 1.35
N LEU A 64 -12.94 7.12 1.82
CA LEU A 64 -14.14 7.87 2.19
C LEU A 64 -15.02 8.16 0.96
N VAL A 65 -14.42 8.65 -0.12
CA VAL A 65 -15.14 8.90 -1.38
C VAL A 65 -15.67 7.59 -1.96
N SER A 66 -14.89 6.51 -1.93
CA SER A 66 -15.30 5.18 -2.38
C SER A 66 -16.52 4.68 -1.61
N TRP A 67 -16.57 4.89 -0.28
CA TRP A 67 -17.73 4.53 0.52
C TRP A 67 -18.98 5.31 0.09
N ILE A 68 -18.86 6.63 -0.10
CA ILE A 68 -19.97 7.48 -0.57
C ILE A 68 -20.48 6.98 -1.92
N VAL A 69 -19.56 6.72 -2.86
CA VAL A 69 -19.90 6.20 -4.19
C VAL A 69 -20.58 4.84 -4.08
N ALA A 70 -20.04 3.91 -3.28
CA ALA A 70 -20.62 2.58 -3.12
C ALA A 70 -22.04 2.63 -2.54
N VAL A 71 -22.26 3.45 -1.50
CA VAL A 71 -23.55 3.54 -0.81
C VAL A 71 -24.62 4.24 -1.67
N LEU A 72 -24.24 5.21 -2.51
CA LEU A 72 -25.18 5.92 -3.38
C LEU A 72 -25.41 5.21 -4.71
N PHE A 73 -24.34 4.79 -5.38
CA PHE A 73 -24.42 4.26 -6.74
C PHE A 73 -24.73 2.77 -6.76
N ALA A 74 -24.29 1.95 -5.79
CA ALA A 74 -24.59 0.51 -5.85
C ALA A 74 -26.10 0.20 -5.79
N PRO A 75 -26.91 0.83 -4.91
CA PRO A 75 -28.36 0.65 -4.94
C PRO A 75 -28.99 1.22 -6.20
N LEU A 76 -28.51 2.37 -6.68
CA LEU A 76 -29.03 3.02 -7.89
C LEU A 76 -28.80 2.15 -9.14
N LEU A 77 -27.56 1.70 -9.35
CA LEU A 77 -27.18 0.80 -10.44
C LEU A 77 -27.86 -0.56 -10.29
N GLY A 78 -28.02 -1.06 -9.06
CA GLY A 78 -28.82 -2.24 -8.78
C GLY A 78 -30.25 -2.09 -9.28
N VAL A 79 -30.89 -0.93 -9.07
CA VAL A 79 -32.27 -0.70 -9.52
C VAL A 79 -32.38 -0.54 -11.03
N THR A 80 -31.39 0.09 -11.69
CA THR A 80 -31.45 0.37 -13.13
C THR A 80 -31.04 -0.83 -13.98
N ILE A 81 -30.14 -1.69 -13.49
CA ILE A 81 -29.54 -2.79 -14.27
C ILE A 81 -30.17 -4.14 -13.93
N LEU A 82 -30.61 -4.39 -12.68
CA LEU A 82 -31.15 -5.70 -12.29
C LEU A 82 -32.56 -5.94 -12.84
N PRO A 83 -32.86 -7.18 -13.30
CA PRO A 83 -34.20 -7.54 -13.74
C PRO A 83 -35.20 -7.54 -12.57
N ALA A 84 -36.47 -7.25 -12.87
CA ALA A 84 -37.56 -7.11 -11.90
C ALA A 84 -37.73 -8.32 -10.96
N THR A 85 -37.39 -9.52 -11.44
CA THR A 85 -37.40 -10.77 -10.67
C THR A 85 -36.32 -11.71 -11.22
N MET A 86 -35.51 -12.31 -10.36
CA MET A 86 -34.68 -13.47 -10.71
C MET A 86 -35.48 -14.73 -10.35
N LYS A 87 -35.93 -15.47 -11.38
CA LYS A 87 -36.75 -16.69 -11.22
C LYS A 87 -35.93 -17.95 -10.96
N GLU A 88 -34.61 -17.90 -11.13
CA GLU A 88 -33.76 -19.08 -10.92
C GLU A 88 -33.15 -19.06 -9.53
N LYS A 89 -33.55 -20.04 -8.70
CA LYS A 89 -32.74 -20.47 -7.56
C LYS A 89 -31.43 -21.00 -8.14
N HIS A 90 -30.35 -20.24 -8.05
CA HIS A 90 -29.04 -20.77 -8.39
C HIS A 90 -28.71 -21.98 -7.49
N HIS A 91 -28.77 -23.16 -8.11
CA HIS A 91 -28.26 -24.47 -7.70
C HIS A 91 -28.19 -24.76 -6.19
N ASP A 92 -29.19 -25.47 -5.67
CA ASP A 92 -29.17 -26.17 -4.37
C ASP A 92 -28.06 -27.25 -4.25
N GLN A 93 -27.28 -27.49 -5.30
CA GLN A 93 -26.11 -28.37 -5.22
C GLN A 93 -24.88 -27.56 -4.83
N PRO A 94 -24.30 -27.77 -3.64
CA PRO A 94 -23.04 -27.15 -3.29
C PRO A 94 -21.99 -27.59 -4.30
N GLY A 95 -21.48 -26.65 -5.10
CA GLY A 95 -20.32 -26.88 -5.95
C GLY A 95 -19.19 -27.54 -5.16
N ARG A 96 -18.30 -28.27 -5.85
CA ARG A 96 -17.19 -28.99 -5.20
C ARG A 96 -16.42 -28.14 -4.18
N PHE A 97 -16.24 -26.85 -4.48
CA PHE A 97 -15.61 -25.88 -3.59
C PHE A 97 -16.42 -25.60 -2.31
N THR A 98 -17.74 -25.38 -2.41
CA THR A 98 -18.57 -25.10 -1.21
C THR A 98 -18.71 -26.34 -0.33
N SER A 99 -18.73 -27.54 -0.93
CA SER A 99 -18.69 -28.80 -0.18
C SER A 99 -17.35 -28.99 0.56
N LEU A 100 -16.22 -28.71 -0.10
CA LEU A 100 -14.90 -28.73 0.54
C LEU A 100 -14.79 -27.71 1.67
N PHE A 101 -15.20 -26.46 1.42
CA PHE A 101 -15.25 -25.40 2.41
C PHE A 101 -16.08 -25.81 3.63
N ARG A 102 -17.28 -26.38 3.41
CA ARG A 102 -18.13 -26.89 4.48
C ARG A 102 -17.44 -27.99 5.29
N ARG A 103 -16.75 -28.92 4.63
CA ARG A 103 -16.02 -30.00 5.32
C ARG A 103 -14.89 -29.45 6.20
N VAL A 104 -14.10 -28.50 5.68
CA VAL A 104 -13.04 -27.84 6.46
C VAL A 104 -13.63 -27.04 7.62
N LEU A 105 -14.69 -26.27 7.39
CA LEU A 105 -15.36 -25.47 8.42
C LEU A 105 -15.87 -26.35 9.56
N VAL A 106 -16.58 -27.45 9.24
CA VAL A 106 -17.08 -28.39 10.25
C VAL A 106 -15.92 -29.04 11.02
N PHE A 107 -14.82 -29.38 10.34
CA PHE A 107 -13.63 -29.89 11.00
C PHE A 107 -13.01 -28.87 11.97
N SER A 108 -12.84 -27.62 11.53
CA SER A 108 -12.26 -26.54 12.34
C SER A 108 -13.10 -26.23 13.59
N VAL A 109 -14.43 -26.28 13.47
CA VAL A 109 -15.34 -26.06 14.61
C VAL A 109 -15.35 -27.26 15.57
N ARG A 110 -15.42 -28.49 15.04
CA ARG A 110 -15.40 -29.71 15.86
C ARG A 110 -14.09 -29.89 16.62
N ARG A 111 -12.96 -29.44 16.04
CA ARG A 111 -11.62 -29.54 16.62
C ARG A 111 -11.06 -28.15 16.99
N HIS A 112 -11.88 -27.29 17.60
CA HIS A 112 -11.51 -25.88 17.87
C HIS A 112 -10.16 -25.69 18.57
N TRP A 113 -9.78 -26.55 19.52
CA TRP A 113 -8.45 -26.51 20.15
C TRP A 113 -7.30 -26.72 19.17
N LEU A 114 -7.46 -27.62 18.20
CA LEU A 114 -6.46 -27.85 17.16
C LEU A 114 -6.33 -26.62 16.27
N THR A 115 -7.46 -26.00 15.90
CA THR A 115 -7.47 -24.74 15.14
C THR A 115 -6.74 -23.61 15.88
N ILE A 116 -6.98 -23.48 17.19
CA ILE A 116 -6.31 -22.47 18.03
C ILE A 116 -4.80 -22.73 18.09
N ILE A 117 -4.38 -23.97 18.38
CA ILE A 117 -2.96 -24.34 18.47
C ILE A 117 -2.25 -24.07 17.14
N VAL A 118 -2.85 -24.48 16.02
CA VAL A 118 -2.27 -24.25 14.69
C VAL A 118 -2.13 -22.76 14.40
N THR A 119 -3.15 -21.94 14.69
CA THR A 119 -3.07 -20.48 14.51
C THR A 119 -1.96 -19.86 15.35
N VAL A 120 -1.85 -20.25 16.62
CA VAL A 120 -0.79 -19.74 17.52
C VAL A 120 0.59 -20.15 17.03
N LEU A 121 0.76 -21.40 16.60
CA LEU A 121 2.04 -21.89 16.06
C LEU A 121 2.43 -21.15 14.78
N LEU A 122 1.49 -20.95 13.85
CA LEU A 122 1.73 -20.19 12.62
C LEU A 122 2.08 -18.73 12.92
N PHE A 123 1.41 -18.11 13.89
CA PHE A 123 1.72 -16.74 14.31
C PHE A 123 3.12 -16.66 14.93
N ALA A 124 3.47 -17.57 15.85
CA ALA A 124 4.79 -17.62 16.46
C ALA A 124 5.89 -17.87 15.41
N ALA A 125 5.65 -18.76 14.44
CA ALA A 125 6.56 -19.01 13.33
C ALA A 125 6.74 -17.77 12.45
N SER A 126 5.67 -17.02 12.17
CA SER A 126 5.74 -15.75 11.42
C SER A 126 6.60 -14.70 12.14
N VAL A 127 6.38 -14.53 13.45
CA VAL A 127 7.16 -13.59 14.28
C VAL A 127 8.64 -14.00 14.32
N ALA A 128 8.94 -15.28 14.52
CA ALA A 128 10.31 -15.79 14.48
C ALA A 128 10.96 -15.59 13.11
N GLY A 129 10.21 -15.81 12.02
CA GLY A 129 10.66 -15.59 10.65
C GLY A 129 10.93 -14.12 10.33
N PHE A 130 10.21 -13.18 10.95
CA PHE A 130 10.41 -11.75 10.76
C PHE A 130 11.82 -11.29 11.18
N GLY A 131 12.44 -11.97 12.16
CA GLY A 131 13.83 -11.71 12.56
C GLY A 131 14.88 -12.05 11.49
N LEU A 132 14.53 -12.85 10.47
CA LEU A 132 15.41 -13.19 9.35
C LEU A 132 15.32 -12.17 8.21
N VAL A 133 14.33 -11.26 8.25
CA VAL A 133 14.10 -10.29 7.19
C VAL A 133 15.04 -9.10 7.38
N GLN A 134 15.90 -8.87 6.39
CA GLN A 134 16.78 -7.70 6.38
C GLN A 134 15.94 -6.42 6.26
N GLN A 135 16.24 -5.44 7.11
CA GLN A 135 15.56 -4.15 7.12
C GLN A 135 16.36 -3.15 6.30
N GLN A 136 15.71 -2.57 5.29
CA GLN A 136 16.26 -1.50 4.47
C GLN A 136 15.36 -0.27 4.61
N PHE A 137 15.95 0.89 4.88
CA PHE A 137 15.20 2.13 5.11
C PHE A 137 14.64 2.70 3.80
N PHE A 138 15.46 2.78 2.75
CA PHE A 138 15.04 3.13 1.39
C PHE A 138 15.85 2.35 0.34
N PRO A 139 15.24 1.98 -0.81
CA PRO A 139 15.98 1.46 -1.95
C PRO A 139 16.85 2.57 -2.59
N PRO A 140 17.96 2.21 -3.25
CA PRO A 140 18.72 3.17 -4.04
C PRO A 140 17.86 3.72 -5.19
N SER A 141 18.07 5.00 -5.54
CA SER A 141 17.39 5.61 -6.69
C SER A 141 17.95 5.03 -7.99
N ASP A 142 17.08 4.88 -8.98
CA ASP A 142 17.39 4.48 -10.36
C ASP A 142 17.88 5.65 -11.24
N ARG A 143 18.21 6.80 -10.64
CA ARG A 143 18.67 7.97 -11.37
C ARG A 143 20.04 7.68 -12.01
N PRO A 144 20.24 8.02 -13.29
CA PRO A 144 21.53 7.89 -13.96
C PRO A 144 22.50 9.03 -13.56
N GLU A 145 22.45 9.44 -12.30
CA GLU A 145 23.27 10.50 -11.73
C GLU A 145 24.12 9.89 -10.62
N LEU A 146 25.42 10.18 -10.62
CA LEU A 146 26.33 9.76 -9.57
C LEU A 146 26.88 11.01 -8.87
N ILE A 147 26.77 11.02 -7.55
CA ILE A 147 27.34 12.07 -6.73
C ILE A 147 28.58 11.50 -6.02
N VAL A 148 29.68 12.24 -6.08
CA VAL A 148 30.95 11.83 -5.49
C VAL A 148 31.37 12.89 -4.47
N ASP A 149 31.34 12.53 -3.19
CA ASP A 149 31.80 13.41 -2.12
C ASP A 149 33.32 13.31 -1.97
N TRP A 150 34.00 14.44 -2.14
CA TRP A 150 35.46 14.51 -2.15
C TRP A 150 35.99 15.16 -0.86
N ASN A 151 36.56 14.35 0.03
CA ASN A 151 37.01 14.79 1.35
C ASN A 151 38.54 14.69 1.48
N LEU A 152 39.22 15.83 1.62
CA LEU A 152 40.65 15.90 1.94
C LEU A 152 40.88 15.96 3.47
N PRO A 153 42.09 15.63 3.96
CA PRO A 153 42.47 15.87 5.35
C PRO A 153 42.25 17.33 5.74
N GLN A 154 41.80 17.58 6.99
CA GLN A 154 41.42 18.91 7.50
C GLN A 154 42.51 19.99 7.41
N ASN A 155 43.78 19.61 7.20
CA ASN A 155 44.92 20.53 7.10
C ASN A 155 45.24 20.95 5.65
N SER A 156 44.40 20.57 4.68
CA SER A 156 44.62 20.85 3.27
C SER A 156 44.08 22.22 2.89
N SER A 157 44.78 22.93 2.01
CA SER A 157 44.30 24.21 1.48
C SER A 157 43.16 23.98 0.47
N ILE A 158 42.26 24.97 0.31
CA ILE A 158 41.21 24.92 -0.71
C ILE A 158 41.78 24.82 -2.14
N THR A 159 42.97 25.36 -2.35
CA THR A 159 43.69 25.26 -3.62
C THR A 159 44.10 23.82 -3.92
N GLU A 160 44.55 23.08 -2.90
CA GLU A 160 44.88 21.65 -3.07
C GLU A 160 43.64 20.84 -3.44
N THR A 161 42.49 21.12 -2.81
CA THR A 161 41.22 20.47 -3.17
C THR A 161 40.85 20.73 -4.63
N ARG A 162 41.02 21.97 -5.11
CA ARG A 162 40.80 22.33 -6.52
C ARG A 162 41.74 21.55 -7.45
N ASP A 163 43.03 21.54 -7.15
CA ASP A 163 44.03 20.89 -8.00
C ASP A 163 43.81 19.37 -8.10
N GLN A 164 43.38 18.73 -7.00
CA GLN A 164 43.04 17.30 -7.00
C GLN A 164 41.75 17.02 -7.79
N MET A 165 40.73 17.88 -7.65
CA MET A 165 39.47 17.75 -8.39
C MET A 165 39.70 17.88 -9.91
N GLU A 166 40.45 18.90 -10.33
CA GLU A 166 40.76 19.11 -11.76
C GLU A 166 41.55 17.93 -12.35
N ARG A 167 42.48 17.36 -11.59
CA ARG A 167 43.20 16.13 -12.00
C ARG A 167 42.28 14.94 -12.15
N PHE A 168 41.26 14.80 -11.30
CA PHE A 168 40.28 13.73 -11.39
C PHE A 168 39.39 13.91 -12.63
N GLU A 169 38.89 15.12 -12.85
CA GLU A 169 38.10 15.46 -14.04
C GLU A 169 38.84 15.14 -15.33
N GLN A 170 40.10 15.55 -15.46
CA GLN A 170 40.89 15.33 -16.67
C GLN A 170 41.25 13.86 -16.92
N ARG A 171 41.42 13.05 -15.86
CA ARG A 171 41.89 11.66 -15.99
C ARG A 171 40.77 10.63 -16.06
N ALA A 172 39.70 10.84 -15.31
CA ALA A 172 38.65 9.85 -15.12
C ALA A 172 37.35 10.20 -15.84
N LEU A 173 37.04 11.50 -15.98
CA LEU A 173 35.77 11.95 -16.54
C LEU A 173 35.92 12.38 -18.01
N ALA A 174 36.97 13.14 -18.33
CA ALA A 174 37.21 13.64 -19.67
C ALA A 174 37.49 12.50 -20.66
N GLY A 175 36.64 12.40 -21.68
CA GLY A 175 36.77 11.38 -22.75
C GLY A 175 36.09 10.05 -22.44
N ASN A 176 35.37 9.91 -21.33
CA ASN A 176 34.54 8.75 -21.06
C ASN A 176 33.21 8.86 -21.83
N PRO A 177 32.87 7.91 -22.73
CA PRO A 177 31.63 7.94 -23.51
C PRO A 177 30.36 7.77 -22.66
N ASP A 178 30.46 7.24 -21.44
CA ASP A 178 29.32 7.03 -20.54
C ASP A 178 28.96 8.31 -19.74
N ILE A 179 29.75 9.37 -19.87
CA ILE A 179 29.59 10.62 -19.12
C ILE A 179 29.22 11.74 -20.08
N ASP A 180 27.95 12.16 -20.03
CA ASP A 180 27.42 13.24 -20.87
C ASP A 180 27.73 14.63 -20.26
N HIS A 181 27.52 14.78 -18.94
CA HIS A 181 27.73 16.03 -18.22
C HIS A 181 28.32 15.78 -16.84
N PHE A 182 29.23 16.65 -16.39
CA PHE A 182 29.71 16.70 -15.02
C PHE A 182 29.88 18.14 -14.54
N SER A 183 29.79 18.36 -13.24
CA SER A 183 30.02 19.65 -12.59
C SER A 183 30.69 19.43 -11.25
N SER A 184 31.58 20.33 -10.86
CA SER A 184 32.35 20.28 -9.63
C SER A 184 32.00 21.45 -8.72
N TYR A 185 31.77 21.19 -7.45
CA TYR A 185 31.59 22.21 -6.42
C TYR A 185 32.73 22.11 -5.40
N ILE A 186 33.43 23.23 -5.15
CA ILE A 186 34.61 23.28 -4.30
C ILE A 186 34.34 24.24 -3.14
N GLY A 187 34.35 23.72 -1.91
CA GLY A 187 34.15 24.49 -0.68
C GLY A 187 32.69 24.68 -0.25
N GLU A 188 31.74 24.49 -1.17
CA GLU A 188 30.29 24.47 -0.90
C GLU A 188 29.68 23.29 -1.64
N GLY A 189 28.60 22.70 -1.10
CA GLY A 189 27.84 21.64 -1.76
C GLY A 189 26.98 22.17 -2.90
N ALA A 190 26.51 21.27 -3.77
CA ALA A 190 25.54 21.63 -4.80
C ALA A 190 24.23 22.11 -4.14
N VAL A 191 23.51 23.05 -4.78
CA VAL A 191 22.19 23.48 -4.28
C VAL A 191 21.27 22.26 -4.21
N ARG A 192 20.71 22.02 -3.02
CA ARG A 192 19.87 20.87 -2.71
C ARG A 192 18.81 20.60 -3.79
N PHE A 193 18.99 19.49 -4.51
CA PHE A 193 18.12 19.09 -5.63
C PHE A 193 17.40 17.75 -5.38
N VAL A 194 17.81 16.99 -4.36
CA VAL A 194 17.13 15.78 -3.87
C VAL A 194 16.96 15.89 -2.36
N LEU A 195 15.80 15.47 -1.84
CA LEU A 195 15.51 15.49 -0.41
C LEU A 195 16.51 14.67 0.43
N ALA A 196 17.13 13.65 -0.17
CA ALA A 196 18.11 12.74 0.44
C ALA A 196 19.57 13.21 0.34
N TYR A 197 19.84 14.32 -0.37
CA TYR A 197 21.17 14.91 -0.49
C TYR A 197 21.22 16.20 0.35
N ASP A 198 22.22 16.31 1.21
CA ASP A 198 22.46 17.47 2.09
C ASP A 198 23.38 18.50 1.40
#